data_AF-A0A9X7T7P6-F1
#
_entry.id   AF-A0A9X7T7P6-F1
#
_cell.length_a   1.000
_cell.length_b   1.000
_cell.length_c   1.000
_cell.angle_alpha   90.00
_cell.angle_beta   90.00
_cell.angle_gamma   90.00
#
_symmetry.space_group_name_H-M   'P 1'
#
loop_
_entity.id
_entity.type
_entity.pdbx_description
1 polymer ?
#
loop_
_entity_poly.entity_id
_entity_poly.type
_entity_poly.pdbx_seq_one_letter_code
_entity_poly.pdbx_strand_id
1 'polypeptide(L)'
;MKYSEETKQRAVDLYEKGGRSYQAVADALGIRSSSQVKSWVKKCRNHETLQDQRGKQAASHPFIGRPRTRFSSVEEERDYLKAQVAFLKKRNPNLFGEGSFRK
;
A
#
# COMPACT_ATOMS: atom_id res chain seq x y z
N MET A 1 -6.58 -14.02 -8.38
CA MET A 1 -5.92 -14.34 -9.67
C MET A 1 -5.04 -13.16 -10.07
N LYS A 2 -3.77 -13.40 -10.42
CA LYS A 2 -2.86 -12.35 -10.91
C LYS A 2 -2.92 -12.37 -12.44
N TYR A 3 -3.37 -11.29 -13.05
CA TYR A 3 -3.29 -11.10 -14.49
C TYR A 3 -1.90 -10.59 -14.86
N SER A 4 -1.31 -11.14 -15.93
CA SER A 4 -0.04 -10.66 -16.48
C SER A 4 -0.18 -9.23 -17.00
N GLU A 5 0.90 -8.46 -17.01
CA GLU A 5 0.91 -7.08 -17.54
C GLU A 5 0.47 -7.06 -19.01
N GLU A 6 0.86 -8.05 -19.81
CA GLU A 6 0.42 -8.20 -21.20
C GLU A 6 -1.12 -8.29 -21.33
N THR A 7 -1.76 -9.05 -20.44
CA THR A 7 -3.24 -9.18 -20.45
C THR A 7 -3.90 -7.85 -20.13
N LYS A 8 -3.32 -7.09 -19.18
CA LYS A 8 -3.84 -5.77 -18.81
C LYS A 8 -3.66 -4.77 -19.96
N GLN A 9 -2.51 -4.78 -20.63
CA GLN A 9 -2.24 -3.90 -21.76
C GLN A 9 -3.18 -4.21 -22.93
N ARG A 10 -3.38 -5.49 -23.26
CA ARG A 10 -4.37 -5.91 -24.27
C ARG A 10 -5.78 -5.44 -23.94
N ALA A 11 -6.17 -5.45 -22.67
CA ALA A 11 -7.49 -4.94 -22.25
C ALA A 11 -7.64 -3.44 -22.49
N VAL A 12 -6.60 -2.65 -22.22
CA VAL A 12 -6.60 -1.20 -22.46
C VAL A 12 -6.63 -0.91 -23.96
N ASP A 13 -5.75 -1.56 -24.73
CA ASP A 13 -5.69 -1.42 -26.18
C ASP A 13 -7.01 -1.76 -26.87
N LEU A 14 -7.68 -2.84 -26.42
CA LEU A 14 -8.97 -3.26 -26.97
C LEU A 14 -10.07 -2.26 -26.65
N TYR A 15 -10.02 -1.62 -25.48
CA TYR A 15 -10.94 -0.57 -25.09
C TYR A 15 -10.75 0.70 -25.94
N GLU A 16 -9.50 1.14 -26.12
CA GLU A 16 -9.17 2.35 -26.89
C GLU A 16 -9.45 2.18 -28.39
N LYS A 17 -9.09 1.03 -28.98
CA LYS A 17 -9.27 0.76 -30.41
C LYS A 17 -10.70 0.33 -30.76
N GLY A 18 -11.37 -0.35 -29.84
CA GLY A 18 -12.61 -1.08 -30.13
C GLY A 18 -13.91 -0.35 -29.82
N GLY A 19 -13.89 0.80 -29.12
CA GLY A 19 -15.11 1.51 -28.70
C GLY A 19 -16.07 0.65 -27.85
N ARG A 20 -15.60 -0.48 -27.31
CA ARG A 20 -16.42 -1.47 -26.62
C ARG A 20 -16.59 -1.08 -25.15
N SER A 21 -17.71 -1.49 -24.56
CA SER A 21 -17.93 -1.31 -23.13
C SER A 21 -16.91 -2.12 -22.29
N TYR A 22 -16.68 -1.71 -21.04
CA TYR A 22 -15.77 -2.43 -20.14
C TYR A 22 -16.17 -3.89 -19.91
N GLN A 23 -17.46 -4.22 -19.99
CA GLN A 23 -17.96 -5.59 -19.91
C GLN A 23 -17.57 -6.39 -21.14
N ALA A 24 -17.80 -5.87 -22.34
CA ALA A 24 -17.44 -6.55 -23.58
C ALA A 24 -15.92 -6.83 -23.67
N VAL A 25 -15.07 -5.92 -23.18
CA VAL A 25 -13.62 -6.14 -23.08
C VAL A 25 -13.29 -7.24 -22.07
N ALA A 26 -13.99 -7.26 -20.93
CA ALA A 26 -13.80 -8.28 -19.91
C ALA A 26 -14.20 -9.67 -20.43
N ASP A 27 -15.33 -9.78 -21.10
CA ASP A 27 -15.83 -11.03 -21.67
C ASP A 27 -14.91 -11.55 -22.78
N ALA A 28 -14.41 -10.67 -23.66
CA ALA A 28 -13.48 -11.03 -24.73
C ALA A 28 -12.13 -11.57 -24.22
N LEU A 29 -11.71 -11.14 -23.03
CA LEU A 29 -10.44 -11.54 -22.41
C LEU A 29 -10.60 -12.54 -21.26
N GLY A 30 -11.82 -13.01 -20.98
CA GLY A 30 -12.11 -13.90 -19.85
C GLY A 30 -11.82 -13.29 -18.48
N ILE A 31 -11.89 -11.96 -18.36
CA ILE A 31 -11.68 -11.25 -17.11
C ILE A 31 -12.97 -11.27 -16.30
N ARG A 32 -12.90 -11.76 -15.06
CA ARG A 32 -14.08 -11.91 -14.21
C ARG A 32 -14.76 -10.60 -13.83
N SER A 33 -14.02 -9.48 -13.84
CA SER A 33 -14.54 -8.19 -13.40
C SER A 33 -14.25 -7.07 -14.40
N SER A 34 -15.30 -6.48 -14.95
CA SER A 34 -15.24 -5.26 -15.76
C SER A 34 -14.69 -4.06 -14.97
N SER A 35 -14.83 -4.06 -13.65
CA SER A 35 -14.25 -3.02 -12.78
C SER A 35 -12.72 -3.06 -12.77
N GLN A 36 -12.10 -4.24 -12.94
CA GLN A 36 -10.64 -4.34 -13.10
C GLN A 36 -10.18 -3.69 -14.40
N VAL A 37 -10.89 -3.95 -15.51
CA VAL A 37 -10.62 -3.33 -16.80
C VAL A 37 -10.70 -1.80 -16.70
N LYS A 38 -11.78 -1.27 -16.08
CA LYS A 38 -11.93 0.17 -15.85
C LYS A 38 -10.76 0.75 -15.04
N SER A 39 -10.32 0.06 -13.98
CA SER A 39 -9.18 0.50 -13.18
C SER A 39 -7.87 0.51 -13.99
N TRP A 40 -7.66 -0.46 -14.89
CA TRP A 40 -6.45 -0.52 -15.72
C TRP A 40 -6.45 0.60 -16.76
N VAL A 41 -7.57 0.84 -17.44
CA VAL A 41 -7.72 1.96 -18.38
C VAL A 41 -7.44 3.29 -17.68
N LYS A 42 -8.00 3.50 -16.49
CA LYS A 42 -7.75 4.72 -15.71
C LYS A 42 -6.26 4.89 -15.36
N LYS A 43 -5.62 3.83 -14.86
CA LYS A 43 -4.19 3.87 -14.53
C LYS A 43 -3.31 4.14 -15.75
N CYS A 44 -3.59 3.49 -16.88
CA CYS A 44 -2.84 3.69 -18.12
C CYS A 44 -2.96 5.14 -18.61
N ARG A 45 -4.17 5.72 -18.57
CA ARG A 45 -4.42 7.13 -18.91
C ARG A 45 -3.72 8.12 -17.98
N ASN A 46 -3.54 7.75 -16.71
CA ASN A 46 -2.80 8.54 -15.73
C ASN A 46 -1.28 8.32 -15.80
N HIS A 47 -0.78 7.53 -16.76
CA HIS A 47 0.62 7.08 -16.82
C HIS A 47 1.09 6.38 -15.52
N GLU A 48 0.15 5.77 -14.77
CA GLU A 48 0.43 5.01 -13.57
C GLU A 48 0.76 3.55 -13.88
N THR A 49 1.57 2.92 -13.02
CA THR A 49 1.89 1.50 -13.15
C THR A 49 0.66 0.62 -12.93
N LEU A 50 0.44 -0.35 -13.83
CA LEU A 50 -0.61 -1.36 -13.72
C LEU A 50 -0.30 -2.44 -12.66
N GLN A 51 0.89 -2.37 -12.05
CA GLN A 51 1.31 -3.26 -10.97
C GLN A 51 0.45 -3.08 -9.72
N ASP A 52 0.24 -4.19 -9.02
CA ASP A 52 -0.35 -4.14 -7.68
C ASP A 52 0.71 -3.68 -6.67
N GLN A 53 0.47 -2.53 -6.08
CA GLN A 53 1.32 -1.92 -5.05
C GLN A 53 0.84 -2.26 -3.62
N ARG A 54 -0.23 -3.04 -3.47
CA ARG A 54 -0.71 -3.50 -2.16
C ARG A 54 0.38 -4.31 -1.45
N GLY A 55 0.67 -3.95 -0.20
CA GLY A 55 1.71 -4.57 0.61
C GLY A 55 3.16 -4.14 0.29
N LYS A 56 3.38 -3.38 -0.80
CA LYS A 56 4.71 -2.86 -1.16
C LYS A 56 5.03 -1.50 -0.54
N GLN A 57 4.02 -0.77 -0.09
CA GLN A 57 4.15 0.56 0.55
C GLN A 57 4.56 0.49 2.03
N ALA A 58 5.13 -0.62 2.49
CA ALA A 58 5.43 -0.84 3.91
C ALA A 58 6.59 0.00 4.48
N ALA A 59 7.05 1.06 3.79
CA ALA A 59 8.34 1.66 4.14
C ALA A 59 8.49 3.16 3.84
N SER A 60 7.51 4.00 4.21
CA SER A 60 7.85 5.42 4.43
C SER A 60 7.90 5.78 5.92
N HIS A 61 7.06 5.18 6.76
CA HIS A 61 7.04 5.42 8.21
C HIS A 61 6.85 4.11 8.98
N PRO A 62 7.73 3.77 9.95
CA PRO A 62 7.67 2.55 10.76
C PRO A 62 6.39 2.38 11.60
N PHE A 63 5.62 3.46 11.75
CA PHE A 63 4.44 3.54 12.61
C PHE A 63 3.11 3.48 11.85
N ILE A 64 3.13 3.30 10.53
CA ILE A 64 1.90 3.18 9.73
C ILE A 64 1.52 1.70 9.59
N GLY A 65 0.36 1.34 10.12
CA GLY A 65 -0.19 -0.01 10.03
C GLY A 65 0.28 -0.92 11.15
N ARG A 66 0.40 -2.22 10.84
CA ARG A 66 0.81 -3.22 11.83
C ARG A 66 2.29 -3.02 12.19
N PRO A 67 2.64 -2.86 13.48
CA PRO A 67 4.02 -2.85 13.94
C PRO A 67 4.85 -3.97 13.31
N ARG A 68 5.94 -3.60 12.64
CA ARG A 68 6.88 -4.58 12.08
C ARG A 68 7.63 -5.24 13.24
N THR A 69 7.74 -6.57 13.20
CA THR A 69 8.38 -7.37 14.26
C THR A 69 9.78 -7.87 13.89
N ARG A 70 10.28 -7.54 12.69
CA ARG A 70 11.61 -7.93 12.20
C ARG A 70 12.27 -6.74 11.50
N PHE A 71 13.40 -6.29 12.04
CA PHE A 71 14.17 -5.16 11.50
C PHE A 71 15.28 -5.66 10.58
N SER A 72 15.72 -4.80 9.67
CA SER A 72 16.77 -5.11 8.69
C SER A 72 18.17 -4.86 9.27
N SER A 73 18.28 -3.93 10.21
CA SER A 73 19.51 -3.61 10.94
C SER A 73 19.23 -3.24 12.39
N VAL A 74 20.28 -3.28 13.22
CA VAL A 74 20.22 -2.99 14.66
C VAL A 74 19.94 -1.50 14.91
N GLU A 75 20.44 -0.62 14.05
CA GLU A 75 20.18 0.82 14.13
C GLU A 75 18.70 1.13 13.89
N GLU A 76 18.08 0.48 12.91
CA GLU A 76 16.65 0.61 12.60
C GLU A 76 15.79 0.16 13.80
N GLU A 77 16.16 -0.97 14.41
CA GLU A 77 15.51 -1.47 15.62
C GLU A 77 15.64 -0.50 16.80
N ARG A 78 16.84 0.03 17.04
CA ARG A 78 17.10 1.02 18.10
C ARG A 78 16.20 2.24 17.94
N ASP A 79 16.12 2.80 16.74
CA ASP A 79 15.36 4.01 16.48
C ASP A 79 13.85 3.76 16.62
N TYR A 80 13.39 2.60 16.18
CA TYR A 80 12.02 2.15 16.40
C TYR A 80 11.67 1.98 17.89
N LEU A 81 12.54 1.34 18.67
CA LEU A 81 12.35 1.16 20.12
C LEU A 81 12.36 2.50 20.86
N LYS A 82 13.29 3.42 20.51
CA LYS A 82 13.32 4.78 21.08
C LYS A 82 12.01 5.53 20.87
N ALA A 83 11.45 5.45 19.67
CA ALA A 83 10.18 6.09 19.34
C ALA A 83 8.99 5.45 20.10
N GLN A 84 8.95 4.12 20.26
CA GLN A 84 7.95 3.48 21.12
C GLN A 84 8.06 3.93 22.58
N VAL A 85 9.28 4.00 23.13
CA VAL A 85 9.52 4.49 24.48
C VAL A 85 9.06 5.94 24.63
N ALA A 86 9.41 6.82 23.68
CA ALA A 86 8.97 8.21 23.68
C ALA A 86 7.43 8.33 23.65
N PHE A 87 6.77 7.52 22.82
CA PHE A 87 5.31 7.47 22.77
C PHE A 87 4.69 7.01 24.11
N LEU A 88 5.22 5.95 24.71
CA LEU A 88 4.74 5.42 25.99
C LEU A 88 4.97 6.40 27.15
N LYS A 89 6.12 7.09 27.18
CA LYS A 89 6.41 8.16 28.14
C LYS A 89 5.42 9.31 28.01
N LYS A 90 5.15 9.76 26.78
CA LYS A 90 4.17 10.82 26.50
C LYS A 90 2.75 10.44 26.95
N ARG A 91 2.35 9.18 26.74
CA ARG A 91 1.02 8.70 27.12
C ARG A 91 0.87 8.47 28.62
N ASN A 92 1.96 8.13 29.30
CA ASN A 92 1.95 7.79 30.72
C ASN A 92 2.98 8.62 31.49
N PRO A 93 2.74 9.94 31.65
CA PRO A 93 3.63 10.79 32.43
C PRO A 93 3.77 10.32 33.88
N ASN A 94 2.74 9.65 34.42
CA ASN A 94 2.72 9.18 35.80
C ASN A 94 3.53 7.89 36.05
N LEU A 95 3.83 7.11 35.01
CA LEU A 95 4.61 5.85 35.13
C LEU A 95 6.11 6.10 35.10
N PHE A 96 6.54 7.15 34.40
CA PHE A 96 7.93 7.57 34.30
C PHE A 96 8.09 8.83 35.13
N GLY A 97 7.92 8.67 36.44
CA GLY A 97 8.11 9.74 37.41
C GLY A 97 9.54 10.27 37.35
N GLU A 98 9.77 11.30 36.52
CA GLU A 98 10.78 12.29 36.88
C GLU A 98 10.20 13.01 38.11
N GLY A 99 10.83 12.76 39.25
CA GLY A 99 10.30 13.03 40.58
C GLY A 99 9.72 14.43 40.72
N SER A 100 8.38 14.52 40.76
CA SER A 100 7.70 15.60 41.47
C SER A 100 7.73 15.29 42.98
N PHE A 101 8.92 15.23 43.57
CA PHE A 101 9.06 15.51 45.00
C PHE A 101 9.02 17.03 45.15
N ARG A 102 7.81 17.59 45.21
CA ARG A 102 7.61 18.94 45.72
C ARG A 102 7.85 18.87 47.24
N LYS A 103 8.91 19.51 47.71
CA LYS A 103 9.02 20.01 49.09
C LYS A 103 8.54 21.45 49.10
#